data_AF-A0A2V5YK78-F1
#
_entry.id   AF-A0A2V5YK78-F1
#
_cell.length_a   1.000
_cell.length_b   1.000
_cell.length_c   1.000
_cell.angle_alpha   90.00
_cell.angle_beta   90.00
_cell.angle_gamma   90.00
#
_symmetry.space_group_name_H-M   'P 1'
#
loop_
_entity.id
_entity.type
_entity.pdbx_description
1 polymer ?
#
loop_
_entity_poly.entity_id
_entity_poly.type
_entity_poly.pdbx_seq_one_letter_code
_entity_poly.pdbx_strand_id
1 'polypeptide(L)'
;MIRNATQRSILRWIHLIFTIPIIGYVYSPFAELPNYAPVVRFVSIPVLILSGFWMYAGVFFAIIGLALWLGAYYLSGYGAAILSEVALFVAWKTWLVIRARQSKRLA
;
A
#
# COMPACT_ATOMS: atom_id res chain seq x y z
N MET A 1 -11.65 20.22 10.44
CA MET A 1 -11.40 18.81 10.79
C MET A 1 -12.29 17.93 9.92
N ILE A 2 -11.73 17.04 9.09
CA ILE A 2 -12.55 16.15 8.25
C ILE A 2 -13.12 15.04 9.15
N ARG A 3 -14.40 14.67 8.97
CA ARG A 3 -15.00 13.55 9.70
C ARG A 3 -14.29 12.23 9.34
N ASN A 4 -14.05 11.36 10.32
CA ASN A 4 -13.38 10.07 10.11
C ASN A 4 -14.05 9.20 9.02
N ALA A 5 -15.39 9.22 8.95
CA ALA A 5 -16.14 8.52 7.91
C ALA A 5 -15.87 9.10 6.51
N THR A 6 -15.83 10.42 6.39
CA THR A 6 -15.51 11.14 5.15
C THR A 6 -14.08 10.82 4.70
N GLN A 7 -13.10 10.87 5.61
CA GLN A 7 -11.71 10.53 5.31
C GLN A 7 -11.58 9.10 4.77
N ARG A 8 -12.22 8.12 5.42
CA ARG A 8 -12.19 6.72 4.96
C ARG A 8 -12.84 6.55 3.59
N SER A 9 -13.92 7.27 3.31
CA SER A 9 -14.58 7.24 2.00
C SER A 9 -13.65 7.78 0.91
N ILE A 10 -13.01 8.93 1.14
CA ILE A 10 -12.06 9.54 0.20
C ILE A 10 -10.91 8.59 -0.11
N LEU A 11 -10.24 8.06 0.92
CA LEU A 11 -9.11 7.15 0.72
C LEU A 11 -9.52 5.87 -0.04
N ARG A 12 -10.73 5.35 0.21
CA ARG A 12 -11.26 4.19 -0.51
C ARG A 12 -11.49 4.49 -1.99
N TRP A 13 -12.10 5.62 -2.31
CA TRP A 13 -12.32 6.04 -3.70
C TRP A 13 -11.00 6.23 -4.44
N ILE A 14 -10.01 6.86 -3.80
CA ILE A 14 -8.65 6.97 -4.35
C ILE A 14 -8.09 5.57 -4.63
N HIS A 15 -8.13 4.67 -3.64
CA HIS A 15 -7.62 3.30 -3.78
C HIS A 15 -8.25 2.54 -4.95
N LEU A 16 -9.58 2.64 -5.09
CA LEU A 16 -10.33 1.99 -6.16
C LEU A 16 -10.00 2.58 -7.55
N ILE A 17 -9.95 3.91 -7.68
CA ILE A 17 -9.65 4.57 -8.96
C ILE A 17 -8.24 4.19 -9.44
N PHE A 18 -7.24 4.23 -8.55
CA PHE A 18 -5.86 3.89 -8.90
C PHE A 18 -5.61 2.39 -9.09
N THR A 19 -6.57 1.53 -8.74
CA THR A 19 -6.54 0.11 -9.10
C THR A 19 -6.84 -0.11 -10.59
N ILE A 20 -7.63 0.77 -11.21
CA ILE A 20 -8.05 0.62 -12.62
C ILE A 20 -6.85 0.58 -13.58
N PRO A 21 -5.87 1.52 -13.52
CA PRO A 21 -4.68 1.45 -14.39
C PRO A 21 -3.86 0.17 -14.21
N ILE A 22 -3.82 -0.41 -13.00
CA ILE A 22 -3.09 -1.65 -12.75
C ILE A 22 -3.79 -2.84 -13.39
N ILE A 23 -5.12 -2.93 -13.25
CA ILE A 23 -5.91 -3.97 -13.92
C ILE A 23 -5.71 -3.85 -15.44
N GLY A 24 -5.77 -2.63 -15.98
CA GLY A 24 -5.47 -2.37 -17.38
C GLY A 24 -4.08 -2.86 -17.78
N TYR A 25 -3.05 -2.57 -16.97
CA TYR A 25 -1.68 -3.01 -17.23
C TYR A 25 -1.51 -4.52 -17.22
N VAL A 26 -2.20 -5.23 -16.33
CA VAL A 26 -2.08 -6.70 -16.17
C VAL A 26 -2.79 -7.46 -17.29
N TYR A 27 -3.98 -7.00 -17.71
CA TYR A 27 -4.85 -7.77 -18.62
C TYR A 27 -4.88 -7.25 -20.06
N SER A 28 -4.26 -6.10 -20.34
CA SER A 28 -4.19 -5.52 -21.68
C SER A 28 -2.78 -5.62 -22.25
N PRO A 29 -2.59 -5.61 -23.58
CA PRO A 29 -1.26 -5.39 -24.20
C PRO A 29 -0.66 -4.00 -23.89
N PHE A 30 -1.18 -3.26 -22.90
CA PHE A 30 -0.62 -1.99 -22.43
C PHE A 30 0.80 -2.12 -21.85
N ALA A 31 1.27 -3.34 -21.56
CA ALA A 31 2.69 -3.57 -21.29
C ALA A 31 3.58 -3.18 -22.49
N GLU A 32 3.05 -3.25 -23.72
CA GLU A 32 3.73 -2.86 -24.96
C GLU A 32 3.65 -1.35 -25.23
N LEU A 33 2.79 -0.62 -24.51
CA LEU A 33 2.72 0.84 -24.59
C LEU A 33 3.81 1.47 -23.71
N PRO A 34 4.84 2.10 -24.31
CA PRO A 34 6.01 2.60 -23.58
C PRO A 34 5.64 3.62 -22.49
N ASN A 35 4.52 4.33 -22.66
CA ASN A 35 4.08 5.38 -21.75
C ASN A 35 3.20 4.87 -20.59
N TYR A 36 2.75 3.61 -20.63
CA TYR A 36 1.80 3.11 -19.62
C TYR A 36 2.50 2.48 -18.41
N ALA A 37 3.60 1.76 -18.65
CA ALA A 37 4.36 1.10 -17.59
C ALA A 37 4.90 2.07 -16.51
N PRO A 38 5.44 3.26 -16.85
CA PRO A 38 5.91 4.22 -15.83
C PRO A 38 4.78 4.76 -14.95
N VAL A 39 3.60 5.05 -15.53
CA VAL A 39 2.43 5.56 -14.79
C VAL A 39 1.96 4.55 -13.75
N VAL A 40 1.94 3.26 -14.11
CA VAL A 40 1.53 2.21 -13.18
C VAL A 40 2.54 2.07 -12.04
N ARG A 41 3.84 2.02 -12.38
CA ARG A 41 4.93 1.76 -11.42
C ARG A 41 5.20 2.92 -10.46
N PHE A 42 5.16 4.16 -10.95
CA PHE A 42 5.57 5.33 -10.18
C PHE A 42 4.43 6.23 -9.71
N VAL A 43 3.21 6.01 -10.19
CA VAL A 43 2.03 6.78 -9.74
C VAL A 43 1.00 5.84 -9.12
N SER A 44 0.53 4.85 -9.88
CA SER A 44 -0.63 4.06 -9.45
C SER A 44 -0.32 3.18 -8.23
N ILE A 45 0.77 2.42 -8.27
CA ILE A 45 1.18 1.56 -7.16
C ILE A 45 1.54 2.38 -5.89
N PRO A 46 2.36 3.44 -5.96
CA PRO A 46 2.62 4.31 -4.81
C PRO A 46 1.37 4.89 -4.15
N VAL A 47 0.41 5.37 -4.95
CA VAL A 47 -0.86 5.91 -4.42
C VAL A 47 -1.71 4.81 -3.78
N LEU A 48 -1.68 3.60 -4.33
CA LEU A 48 -2.36 2.43 -3.77
C LEU A 48 -1.80 1.99 -2.42
N ILE A 49 -0.47 1.92 -2.31
CA ILE A 49 0.23 1.63 -1.05
C ILE A 49 -0.12 2.70 -0.02
N LEU A 50 0.02 3.98 -0.38
CA LEU A 50 -0.27 5.09 0.52
C LEU A 50 -1.72 5.08 1.01
N SER A 51 -2.69 4.97 0.11
CA SER A 51 -4.12 4.95 0.46
C SER A 51 -4.50 3.70 1.27
N GLY A 52 -3.97 2.53 0.89
CA GLY A 52 -4.24 1.26 1.56
C GLY A 52 -3.70 1.22 2.98
N PHE A 53 -2.40 1.47 3.17
CA PHE A 53 -1.81 1.50 4.51
C PHE A 53 -2.42 2.59 5.38
N TRP A 54 -2.76 3.76 4.84
CA TRP A 54 -3.46 4.78 5.62
C TRP A 54 -4.80 4.26 6.13
N MET A 55 -5.60 3.59 5.29
CA MET A 55 -6.90 3.05 5.68
C MET A 55 -6.85 1.96 6.75
N TYR A 56 -5.81 1.11 6.75
CA TYR A 56 -5.75 -0.12 7.56
C TYR A 56 -4.73 -0.08 8.72
N ALA A 57 -3.66 0.69 8.58
CA ALA A 57 -2.55 0.77 9.54
C ALA A 57 -2.24 2.21 9.99
N GLY A 58 -2.79 3.22 9.30
CA GLY A 58 -2.61 4.64 9.62
C GLY A 58 -1.52 5.32 8.78
N VAL A 59 -1.46 6.66 8.86
CA VAL A 59 -0.58 7.51 8.03
C VAL A 59 0.89 7.13 8.17
N PHE A 60 1.33 6.83 9.39
CA PHE A 60 2.73 6.50 9.65
C PHE A 60 3.19 5.27 8.84
N PHE A 61 2.39 4.20 8.84
CA PHE A 61 2.66 3.02 8.04
C PHE A 61 2.51 3.27 6.54
N ALA A 62 1.64 4.20 6.15
CA ALA A 62 1.51 4.60 4.75
C ALA A 62 2.79 5.25 4.22
N ILE A 63 3.40 6.13 5.01
CA ILE A 63 4.67 6.77 4.66
C ILE A 63 5.80 5.74 4.65
N ILE A 64 5.85 4.85 5.64
CA ILE A 64 6.86 3.77 5.68
C ILE A 64 6.74 2.83 4.49
N GLY A 65 5.53 2.35 4.16
CA GLY A 65 5.29 1.49 3.01
C GLY A 65 5.67 2.19 1.70
N LEU A 66 5.34 3.47 1.55
CA LEU A 66 5.79 4.22 0.36
C LEU A 66 7.32 4.34 0.27
N ALA A 67 8.00 4.62 1.39
CA ALA A 67 9.45 4.72 1.44
C ALA A 67 10.12 3.36 1.17
N LEU A 68 9.59 2.29 1.75
CA LEU A 68 10.05 0.92 1.51
C LEU A 68 9.83 0.50 0.07
N TRP A 69 8.66 0.80 -0.52
CA TRP A 69 8.40 0.57 -1.93
C TRP A 69 9.47 1.20 -2.81
N LEU A 70 9.73 2.50 -2.65
CA LEU A 70 10.71 3.21 -3.46
C LEU A 70 12.14 2.69 -3.22
N GLY A 71 12.52 2.46 -1.96
CA GLY A 71 13.84 1.96 -1.61
C GLY A 71 14.10 0.55 -2.14
N ALA A 72 13.19 -0.39 -1.87
CA ALA A 72 13.29 -1.78 -2.32
C ALA A 72 13.20 -1.89 -3.84
N TYR A 73 12.33 -1.09 -4.47
CA TYR A 73 12.23 -1.05 -5.94
C TYR A 73 13.54 -0.58 -6.57
N TYR A 74 14.16 0.48 -6.04
CA TYR A 74 15.41 1.02 -6.58
C TYR A 74 16.62 0.11 -6.33
N LEU A 75 16.68 -0.55 -5.18
CA LEU A 75 17.84 -1.37 -4.77
C LEU A 75 17.77 -2.82 -5.24
N SER A 76 16.56 -3.38 -5.34
CA SER A 76 16.37 -4.84 -5.48
C SER A 76 15.27 -5.20 -6.49
N GLY A 77 14.64 -4.22 -7.12
CA GLY A 77 13.61 -4.40 -8.12
C GLY A 77 12.22 -4.69 -7.54
N TYR A 78 11.27 -4.91 -8.45
CA TYR A 78 9.84 -5.00 -8.14
C TYR A 78 9.46 -6.16 -7.21
N GLY A 79 10.08 -7.33 -7.38
CA GLY A 79 9.76 -8.51 -6.56
C GLY A 79 10.08 -8.30 -5.08
N ALA A 80 11.25 -7.71 -4.79
CA ALA A 80 11.63 -7.36 -3.43
C ALA A 80 10.69 -6.30 -2.82
N ALA A 81 10.27 -5.31 -3.62
CA ALA A 81 9.34 -4.29 -3.18
C ALA A 81 7.96 -4.84 -2.79
N ILE A 82 7.42 -5.82 -3.53
CA ILE A 82 6.18 -6.48 -3.11
C ILE A 82 6.38 -7.23 -1.81
N LEU A 83 7.45 -8.02 -1.72
CA LEU A 83 7.72 -8.84 -0.54
C LEU A 83 7.91 -7.99 0.71
N SER A 84 8.54 -6.81 0.60
CA SER A 84 8.68 -5.87 1.73
C SER A 84 7.34 -5.33 2.22
N GLU A 85 6.41 -4.97 1.32
CA GLU A 85 5.08 -4.49 1.73
C GLU A 85 4.26 -5.58 2.41
N VAL A 86 4.28 -6.81 1.87
CA VAL A 86 3.59 -7.95 2.46
C VAL A 86 4.16 -8.27 3.84
N ALA A 87 5.50 -8.32 3.95
CA ALA A 87 6.18 -8.58 5.21
C ALA A 87 5.86 -7.50 6.26
N LEU A 88 5.89 -6.22 5.87
CA LEU A 88 5.54 -5.10 6.75
C LEU A 88 4.11 -5.25 7.29
N PHE A 89 3.15 -5.52 6.40
CA PHE A 89 1.75 -5.62 6.78
C PHE A 89 1.48 -6.82 7.70
N VAL A 90 2.05 -7.98 7.38
CA VAL A 90 1.90 -9.19 8.20
C VAL A 90 2.55 -9.01 9.57
N ALA A 91 3.79 -8.53 9.62
CA ALA A 91 4.52 -8.29 10.86
C ALA A 91 3.79 -7.30 11.78
N TRP A 92 3.23 -6.23 11.21
CA TRP A 92 2.42 -5.27 11.95
C TRP A 92 1.18 -5.93 12.56
N LYS A 93 0.46 -6.75 11.78
CA LYS A 93 -0.76 -7.40 12.25
C LYS A 93 -0.48 -8.45 13.32
N THR A 94 0.55 -9.27 13.18
CA THR A 94 0.96 -10.23 14.23
C THR A 94 1.39 -9.51 15.50
N TRP A 95 2.16 -8.42 15.40
CA TRP A 95 2.56 -7.64 16.56
C TRP A 95 1.37 -7.07 17.34
N LEU A 96 0.38 -6.50 16.65
CA LEU A 96 -0.85 -6.00 17.29
C LEU A 96 -1.60 -7.11 18.05
N VAL A 97 -1.69 -8.31 17.46
CA VAL A 97 -2.33 -9.47 18.11
C VAL A 97 -1.56 -9.89 19.36
N ILE A 98 -0.23 -9.96 19.29
CA ILE A 98 0.62 -10.33 20.43
C ILE A 98 0.45 -9.30 21.56
N ARG A 99 0.52 -8.00 21.24
CA ARG A 99 0.35 -6.91 22.21
C ARG A 99 -1.02 -6.96 22.89
N ALA A 100 -2.08 -7.20 22.12
CA ALA A 100 -3.43 -7.34 22.67
C ALA A 100 -3.56 -8.54 23.62
N ARG A 101 -2.91 -9.67 23.30
CA ARG A 101 -2.87 -10.85 24.19
C ARG A 101 -2.10 -10.59 25.48
N GLN A 102 -0.97 -9.90 25.41
CA GLN A 102 -0.19 -9.55 26.60
C GLN A 102 -0.94 -8.60 27.53
N SER A 103 -1.63 -7.59 26.98
CA SER A 103 -2.44 -6.67 27.79
C SER A 103 -3.54 -7.38 28.56
N LYS A 104 -4.16 -8.43 28.00
CA LYS A 104 -5.18 -9.24 28.71
C LYS A 104 -4.60 -10.14 29.79
N ARG A 105 -3.31 -10.50 29.70
CA ARG A 105 -2.64 -11.35 30.70
C ARG A 105 -2.20 -10.56 31.94
N LEU A 106 -2.01 -9.25 31.78
CA LEU A 106 -1.53 -8.34 32.82
C LEU A 106 -2.66 -7.57 33.54
N ALA A 107 -3.90 -7.73 33.09
CA ALA A 107 -5.12 -7.17 33.69
C ALA A 107 -5.85 -8.26 34.48
#